data_AF-A0A9E1UPX4-F1
#
_entry.id   AF-A0A9E1UPX4-F1
#
_cell.length_a   1.000
_cell.length_b   1.000
_cell.length_c   1.000
_cell.angle_alpha   90.00
_cell.angle_beta   90.00
_cell.angle_gamma   90.00
#
_symmetry.space_group_name_H-M   'P 1'
#
loop_
_entity.id
_entity.type
_entity.pdbx_description
1 polymer ?
#
loop_
_entity_poly.entity_id
_entity_poly.type
_entity_poly.pdbx_seq_one_letter_code
_entity_poly.pdbx_strand_id
1 'polypeptide(L)'
;MLNIDFPIHGAILHHRLGAVTGEGLRIEVVGTAPLGGGVVVNGVPARRAGSHFAADILLRDAETDIRAEYIGLEGQASQTVRVLWDRYSEKRYRFSIDDNS
;
A
#
# COMPACT_ATOMS: atom_id res chain seq x y z
N MET A 1 -8.51 15.13 -5.24
CA MET A 1 -7.43 14.52 -6.05
C MET A 1 -7.23 13.08 -5.59
N LEU A 2 -6.84 12.16 -6.47
CA LEU A 2 -6.52 10.78 -6.10
C LEU A 2 -5.16 10.74 -5.37
N ASN A 3 -5.11 10.14 -4.19
CA ASN A 3 -3.89 9.91 -3.42
C ASN A 3 -3.89 8.53 -2.73
N ILE A 4 -2.78 7.81 -2.76
CA ILE A 4 -2.50 6.60 -2.00
C ILE A 4 -1.76 7.06 -0.74
N ASP A 5 -2.38 6.88 0.41
CA ASP A 5 -1.83 7.30 1.71
C ASP A 5 -0.97 6.19 2.32
N PHE A 6 -1.34 4.93 2.09
CA PHE A 6 -0.53 3.77 2.44
C PHE A 6 -0.75 2.64 1.43
N PRO A 7 0.32 1.94 1.02
CA PRO A 7 1.72 2.22 1.34
C PRO A 7 2.25 3.43 0.56
N ILE A 8 3.26 4.12 1.11
CA ILE A 8 3.95 5.21 0.39
C ILE A 8 4.91 4.66 -0.67
N HIS A 9 5.29 5.50 -1.63
CA HIS A 9 6.31 5.14 -2.61
C HIS A 9 7.65 4.81 -1.91
N GLY A 10 8.26 3.69 -2.29
CA GLY A 10 9.49 3.16 -1.71
C GLY A 10 9.30 2.39 -0.40
N ALA A 11 8.06 2.19 0.07
CA ALA A 11 7.80 1.47 1.31
C ALA A 11 8.33 0.02 1.25
N ILE A 12 9.04 -0.38 2.30
CA ILE A 12 9.45 -1.77 2.51
C ILE A 12 8.42 -2.44 3.40
N LEU A 13 7.66 -3.35 2.80
CA LEU A 13 6.59 -4.09 3.41
C LEU A 13 7.11 -5.41 3.94
N HIS A 14 6.70 -5.75 5.16
CA HIS A 14 7.09 -6.97 5.85
C HIS A 14 5.86 -7.58 6.52
N HIS A 15 6.01 -8.76 7.11
CA HIS A 15 4.91 -9.57 7.65
C HIS A 15 4.06 -8.89 8.74
N ARG A 16 4.45 -7.74 9.31
CA ARG A 16 3.66 -6.98 10.30
C ARG A 16 2.81 -5.87 9.67
N LEU A 17 3.07 -5.53 8.41
CA LEU A 17 2.34 -4.53 7.63
C LEU A 17 1.27 -5.17 6.72
N GLY A 18 1.00 -6.46 6.92
CA GLY A 18 0.04 -7.22 6.16
C GLY A 18 -0.13 -8.62 6.74
N ALA A 19 -0.90 -9.46 6.05
CA ALA A 19 -1.07 -10.86 6.38
C ALA A 19 -0.31 -11.73 5.37
N VAL A 20 0.66 -12.50 5.84
CA VAL A 20 1.34 -13.49 4.99
C VAL A 20 0.36 -14.62 4.70
N THR A 21 0.16 -14.89 3.42
CA THR A 21 -0.64 -16.00 2.89
C THR A 21 0.29 -17.01 2.23
N GLY A 22 -0.20 -18.21 1.90
CA GLY A 22 0.58 -19.18 1.11
C GLY A 22 0.98 -18.66 -0.28
N GLU A 23 0.34 -17.60 -0.76
CA GLU A 23 0.53 -17.04 -2.10
C GLU A 23 1.35 -15.74 -2.15
N GLY A 24 1.57 -15.08 -1.00
CA GLY A 24 2.16 -13.74 -0.96
C GLY A 24 1.81 -12.95 0.30
N LEU A 25 2.18 -11.67 0.33
CA LEU A 25 1.80 -10.73 1.40
C LEU A 25 0.52 -9.99 1.01
N ARG A 26 -0.58 -10.23 1.73
CA ARG A 26 -1.81 -9.44 1.59
C ARG A 26 -1.67 -8.15 2.38
N ILE A 27 -1.85 -7.01 1.72
CA ILE A 27 -1.84 -5.68 2.34
C ILE A 27 -3.13 -4.94 2.03
N GLU A 28 -3.54 -4.07 2.94
CA GLU A 28 -4.61 -3.11 2.69
C GLU A 28 -3.98 -1.82 2.16
N VAL A 29 -4.32 -1.45 0.92
CA VAL A 29 -3.98 -0.17 0.33
C VAL A 29 -5.08 0.81 0.69
N VAL A 30 -4.71 1.94 1.29
CA VAL A 30 -5.64 2.99 1.67
C VAL A 30 -5.24 4.32 1.06
N GLY A 31 -6.23 5.14 0.78
CA GLY A 31 -6.02 6.44 0.18
C GLY A 31 -7.27 7.29 0.14
N THR A 32 -7.15 8.43 -0.53
CA THR A 32 -8.25 9.36 -0.79
C THR A 32 -8.51 9.51 -2.29
N ALA A 33 -9.77 9.68 -2.66
CA ALA A 33 -10.20 9.90 -4.04
C ALA A 33 -11.40 10.85 -4.08
N PRO A 34 -11.61 11.58 -5.20
CA PRO A 34 -12.79 12.41 -5.37
C PRO A 34 -14.09 11.61 -5.22
N LEU A 35 -15.16 12.28 -4.79
CA LEU A 35 -16.49 11.67 -4.65
C LEU A 35 -17.06 11.28 -6.02
N GLY A 36 -18.14 10.48 -6.02
CA GLY A 36 -18.91 10.22 -7.24
C GLY A 36 -18.19 9.40 -8.32
N GLY A 37 -17.28 8.50 -7.94
CA GLY A 37 -16.61 7.58 -8.88
C GLY A 37 -16.19 6.25 -8.26
N GLY A 38 -15.73 5.33 -9.10
CA GLY A 38 -15.11 4.08 -8.66
C GLY A 38 -13.60 4.25 -8.46
N VAL A 39 -13.02 3.45 -7.55
CA VAL A 39 -11.56 3.29 -7.43
C VAL A 39 -11.22 1.82 -7.60
N VAL A 40 -10.21 1.53 -8.42
CA VAL A 40 -9.65 0.19 -8.62
C VAL A 40 -8.16 0.23 -8.31
N VAL A 41 -7.67 -0.72 -7.53
CA VAL A 41 -6.25 -0.82 -7.16
C VAL A 41 -5.72 -2.16 -7.68
N ASN A 42 -4.78 -2.13 -8.63
CA ASN A 42 -4.24 -3.34 -9.29
C ASN A 42 -5.33 -4.33 -9.75
N GLY A 43 -6.42 -3.81 -10.32
CA GLY A 43 -7.56 -4.61 -10.77
C GLY A 43 -8.56 -5.01 -9.67
N VAL A 44 -8.27 -4.72 -8.40
CA VAL A 44 -9.17 -4.97 -7.26
C VAL A 44 -10.07 -3.76 -7.01
N PRO A 45 -11.41 -3.89 -7.07
CA PRO A 45 -12.31 -2.80 -6.71
C PRO A 45 -12.13 -2.37 -5.25
N ALA A 46 -11.92 -1.09 -5.00
CA ALA A 46 -11.74 -0.56 -3.66
C ALA A 46 -13.09 -0.34 -2.96
N ARG A 47 -13.15 -0.69 -1.67
CA ARG A 47 -14.21 -0.28 -0.76
C ARG A 47 -14.07 1.22 -0.52
N ARG A 48 -15.19 1.96 -0.50
CA ARG A 48 -15.19 3.42 -0.33
C ARG A 48 -16.01 3.86 0.88
N ALA A 49 -15.51 4.87 1.59
CA ALA A 49 -16.19 5.58 2.66
C ALA A 49 -16.00 7.09 2.46
N GLY A 50 -16.93 7.71 1.74
CA GLY A 50 -16.81 9.10 1.30
C GLY A 50 -15.60 9.30 0.38
N SER A 51 -14.69 10.17 0.79
CA SER A 51 -13.43 10.43 0.07
C SER A 51 -12.37 9.36 0.29
N HIS A 52 -12.53 8.47 1.27
CA HIS A 52 -11.54 7.43 1.56
C HIS A 52 -11.84 6.17 0.76
N PHE A 53 -10.78 5.45 0.38
CA PHE A 53 -10.87 4.12 -0.21
C PHE A 53 -9.90 3.15 0.47
N ALA A 54 -10.25 1.87 0.43
CA ALA A 54 -9.44 0.76 0.90
C ALA A 54 -9.56 -0.44 -0.05
N ALA A 55 -8.43 -1.08 -0.41
CA ALA A 55 -8.40 -2.26 -1.25
C ALA A 55 -7.38 -3.27 -0.75
N ASP A 56 -7.80 -4.52 -0.62
CA ASP A 56 -6.90 -5.62 -0.25
C ASP A 56 -6.20 -6.15 -1.50
N ILE A 57 -4.89 -5.98 -1.59
CA ILE A 57 -4.07 -6.50 -2.69
C ILE A 57 -3.11 -7.57 -2.19
N LEU A 58 -2.73 -8.49 -3.08
CA LEU A 58 -1.75 -9.52 -2.79
C LEU A 58 -0.45 -9.22 -3.52
N LEU A 59 0.63 -9.01 -2.77
CA LEU A 59 1.97 -8.86 -3.30
C LEU A 59 2.59 -10.25 -3.47
N ARG A 60 2.98 -10.58 -4.70
CA ARG A 60 3.60 -11.87 -5.06
C ARG A 60 5.10 -11.73 -5.29
N ASP A 61 5.53 -10.56 -5.74
CA ASP A 61 6.90 -10.27 -6.15
C ASP A 61 7.64 -9.43 -5.10
N ALA A 62 8.97 -9.43 -5.19
CA ALA A 62 9.82 -8.65 -4.29
C ALA A 62 9.68 -7.13 -4.50
N GLU A 63 9.33 -6.70 -5.72
CA GLU A 63 9.03 -5.32 -6.08
C GLU A 63 7.66 -5.31 -6.77
N THR A 64 6.79 -4.38 -6.42
CA THR A 64 5.45 -4.29 -7.00
C THR A 64 5.04 -2.83 -7.18
N ASP A 65 4.53 -2.50 -8.37
CA ASP A 65 3.86 -1.24 -8.62
C ASP A 65 2.37 -1.38 -8.23
N ILE A 66 1.96 -0.57 -7.26
CA ILE A 66 0.57 -0.43 -6.83
C ILE A 66 -0.02 0.77 -7.55
N ARG A 67 -0.93 0.50 -8.48
CA ARG A 67 -1.62 1.51 -9.28
C ARG A 67 -3.07 1.61 -8.83
N ALA A 68 -3.44 2.80 -8.34
CA ALA A 68 -4.83 3.18 -8.11
C ALA A 68 -5.36 3.95 -9.32
N GLU A 69 -6.57 3.63 -9.74
CA GLU A 69 -7.27 4.27 -10.84
C GLU A 69 -8.64 4.73 -10.35
N TYR A 70 -8.96 6.00 -10.58
CA TYR A 70 -10.26 6.59 -10.32
C TYR A 70 -10.95 6.91 -11.64
N ILE A 71 -12.22 6.54 -11.73
CA ILE A 71 -13.11 6.92 -12.83
C ILE A 71 -14.42 7.41 -12.22
N GLY A 72 -14.78 8.67 -12.48
CA GLY A 72 -16.01 9.25 -11.96
C GLY A 72 -16.41 10.57 -12.62
N LEU A 73 -17.31 11.29 -11.96
CA LEU A 73 -17.90 12.53 -12.45
C LEU A 73 -16.87 13.65 -12.66
N GLU A 74 -15.79 13.67 -11.88
CA GLU A 74 -14.70 14.64 -12.00
C GLU A 74 -13.65 14.23 -13.06
N GLY A 75 -13.90 13.14 -13.79
CA GLY A 75 -13.02 12.61 -14.83
C GLY A 75 -12.27 11.36 -14.38
N GLN A 76 -11.05 11.20 -14.90
CA GLN A 76 -10.19 10.06 -14.63
C GLN A 76 -8.89 10.52 -13.98
N ALA A 77 -8.40 9.75 -13.01
CA ALA A 77 -7.11 9.98 -12.38
C ALA A 77 -6.42 8.64 -12.10
N SER A 78 -5.10 8.63 -12.11
CA SER A 78 -4.32 7.47 -11.72
C SER A 78 -3.11 7.88 -10.88
N GLN A 79 -2.69 7.00 -9.99
CA GLN A 79 -1.47 7.16 -9.21
C GLN A 79 -0.81 5.80 -9.05
N THR A 80 0.51 5.80 -9.11
CA THR A 80 1.32 4.60 -8.90
C THR A 80 2.33 4.82 -7.78
N VAL A 81 2.40 3.87 -6.85
CA VAL A 81 3.44 3.79 -5.82
C VAL A 81 4.17 2.46 -5.95
N ARG A 82 5.49 2.49 -5.78
CA ARG A 82 6.33 1.29 -5.86
C ARG A 82 6.64 0.82 -4.46
N VAL A 83 6.52 -0.47 -4.20
CA VAL A 83 6.82 -1.06 -2.89
C VAL A 83 7.76 -2.24 -3.04
N LEU A 84 8.53 -2.49 -1.99
CA LEU A 84 9.35 -3.68 -1.86
C LEU A 84 8.76 -4.60 -0.80
N TRP A 85 8.73 -5.91 -1.05
CA TRP A 85 8.35 -6.91 -0.07
C TRP A 85 9.60 -7.62 0.47
N ASP A 86 9.93 -7.33 1.73
CA ASP A 86 10.96 -8.05 2.48
C ASP A 86 10.35 -9.32 3.12
N ARG A 87 10.35 -10.41 2.35
CA ARG A 87 9.78 -11.72 2.75
C ARG A 87 10.47 -12.34 3.96
N TYR A 88 11.77 -12.10 4.11
CA TYR A 88 12.60 -12.70 5.16
C TYR A 88 13.04 -11.65 6.20
N SER A 89 12.21 -10.63 6.44
CA SER A 89 12.52 -9.60 7.42
C SER A 89 12.67 -10.21 8.82
N GLU A 90 13.86 -10.12 9.39
CA GLU A 90 14.18 -10.59 10.74
C GLU A 90 14.46 -9.39 11.67
N LYS A 91 14.19 -9.54 12.97
CA LYS A 91 14.44 -8.48 13.96
C LYS A 91 15.93 -8.21 14.09
N ARG A 92 16.39 -7.04 13.62
CA ARG A 92 17.77 -6.56 13.81
C ARG A 92 17.79 -5.43 14.82
N TYR A 93 18.45 -5.65 15.95
CA TYR A 93 18.62 -4.64 16.99
C TYR A 93 20.01 -4.02 16.89
N ARG A 94 20.07 -2.68 16.76
CA ARG A 94 21.29 -1.90 16.98
C ARG A 94 21.11 -1.13 18.27
N PHE A 95 21.90 -1.45 19.28
CA PHE A 95 22.02 -0.62 20.48
C PHE A 95 23.43 -0.03 20.51
N SER A 96 23.52 1.21 20.98
CA SER A 96 24.77 1.90 21.31
C SER A 96 24.72 2.21 22.79
N ILE A 97 25.75 1.81 23.53
CA ILE A 97 25.93 2.18 24.93
C ILE A 97 26.91 3.35 24.92
N ASP A 98 26.45 4.48 25.45
CA ASP A 98 27.27 5.66 25.69
C ASP A 98 27.80 5.58 27.12
N ASP A 99 29.12 5.62 27.27
CA ASP A 99 29.79 5.81 28.55
C ASP A 99 30.03 7.32 28.66
N ASN A 100 29.22 7.96 29.50
CA ASN A 100 29.48 9.32 29.96
C ASN A 100 29.85 9.21 31.44
N SER A 101 31.14 9.41 31.72
CA SER A 101 31.72 9.56 33.06
C SER A 101 31.47 10.95 33.66
#